data_AF-A0A136MVX3-F1
#
_entry.id   AF-A0A136MVX3-F1
#
_cell.length_a   1.000
_cell.length_b   1.000
_cell.length_c   1.000
_cell.angle_alpha   90.00
_cell.angle_beta   90.00
_cell.angle_gamma   90.00
#
_symmetry.space_group_name_H-M   'P 1'
#
loop_
_entity.id
_entity.type
_entity.pdbx_description
1 polymer ?
#
loop_
_entity_poly.entity_id
_entity_poly.type
_entity_poly.pdbx_seq_one_letter_code
_entity_poly.pdbx_strand_id
1 'polypeptide(L)'
;MSNFPLEAGMILAGLLFLAGLYGVMIRRNIIFMLMSVEIMFNAAGLAFVLAGAHHGQADGQVMLIFILAMAAAEVAVGLALILQMYKLNKTIDTDAISQLRD
;
A
#
# COMPACT_ATOMS: atom_id res chain seq x y z
N MET A 1 -18.60 -20.27 17.76
CA MET A 1 -18.03 -19.10 17.06
C MET A 1 -17.83 -19.52 15.62
N SER A 2 -18.52 -18.89 14.68
CA SER A 2 -18.50 -19.28 13.26
C SER A 2 -17.07 -19.40 12.77
N ASN A 3 -16.70 -20.56 12.18
CA ASN A 3 -15.44 -20.75 11.49
C ASN A 3 -15.36 -19.74 10.34
N PHE A 4 -14.86 -18.53 10.61
CA PHE A 4 -14.40 -17.65 9.56
C PHE A 4 -13.27 -18.40 8.85
N PRO A 5 -13.35 -18.63 7.53
CA PRO A 5 -12.29 -19.31 6.81
C PRO A 5 -11.06 -18.39 6.77
N LEU A 6 -10.21 -18.49 7.79
CA LEU A 6 -8.96 -17.74 7.92
C LEU A 6 -8.13 -17.89 6.64
N GLU A 7 -8.10 -19.11 6.09
CA GLU A 7 -7.41 -19.43 4.84
C GLU A 7 -7.90 -18.54 3.69
N ALA A 8 -9.22 -18.43 3.49
CA ALA A 8 -9.78 -17.59 2.44
C ALA A 8 -9.46 -16.10 2.65
N GLY A 9 -9.50 -15.63 3.91
CA GLY A 9 -9.14 -14.26 4.25
C GLY A 9 -7.66 -13.96 3.99
N MET A 10 -6.77 -14.87 4.37
CA MET A 10 -5.33 -14.76 4.13
C MET A 10 -4.99 -14.81 2.65
N ILE A 11 -5.65 -15.69 1.89
CA ILE A 11 -5.53 -15.73 0.42
C ILE A 11 -5.98 -14.40 -0.20
N LEU A 12 -7.10 -13.84 0.25
CA LEU A 12 -7.57 -12.54 -0.23
C LEU A 12 -6.55 -11.43 0.07
N ALA A 13 -6.02 -11.36 1.29
CA ALA A 13 -4.98 -10.41 1.66
C ALA A 13 -3.73 -10.57 0.77
N GLY A 14 -3.27 -11.81 0.55
CA GLY A 14 -2.16 -12.10 -0.35
C GLY A 14 -2.43 -11.66 -1.79
N LEU A 15 -3.62 -11.94 -2.32
CA LEU A 15 -4.00 -11.52 -3.68
C LEU A 15 -4.05 -10.01 -3.83
N LEU A 16 -4.60 -9.29 -2.85
CA LEU A 16 -4.63 -7.82 -2.87
C LEU A 16 -3.22 -7.23 -2.79
N PHE A 17 -2.36 -7.79 -1.94
CA PHE A 17 -0.97 -7.36 -1.84
C PHE A 17 -0.22 -7.56 -3.17
N LEU A 18 -0.37 -8.73 -3.80
CA LEU A 18 0.23 -9.02 -5.10
C LEU A 18 -0.34 -8.14 -6.21
N ALA A 19 -1.63 -7.82 -6.19
CA ALA A 19 -2.23 -6.90 -7.14
C ALA A 19 -1.67 -5.48 -7.00
N GLY A 20 -1.47 -5.01 -5.76
CA GLY A 20 -0.79 -3.75 -5.48
C GLY A 20 0.66 -3.77 -5.96
N LEU A 21 1.42 -4.82 -5.64
CA LEU A 21 2.81 -4.99 -6.12
C LEU A 21 2.91 -4.97 -7.65
N TYR A 22 2.03 -5.70 -8.33
CA TYR A 22 1.93 -5.70 -9.78
C TYR A 22 1.61 -4.30 -10.33
N GLY A 23 0.73 -3.57 -9.65
CA GLY A 23 0.43 -2.17 -9.96
C GLY A 23 1.67 -1.28 -9.87
N VAL A 24 2.46 -1.39 -8.80
CA VAL A 24 3.71 -0.62 -8.64
C VAL A 24 4.69 -0.90 -9.78
N MET A 25 4.84 -2.16 -10.20
CA MET A 25 5.82 -2.54 -11.23
C MET A 25 5.47 -2.07 -12.65
N ILE A 26 4.19 -1.86 -12.97
CA ILE A 26 3.73 -1.60 -14.35
C ILE A 26 3.34 -0.15 -14.57
N ARG A 27 2.96 0.57 -13.52
CA ARG A 27 2.48 1.93 -13.64
C ARG A 27 3.65 2.89 -13.73
N ARG A 28 3.74 3.61 -14.86
CA ARG A 28 4.66 4.76 -15.02
C ARG A 28 4.17 6.03 -14.34
N ASN A 29 2.86 6.13 -14.13
CA ASN A 29 2.28 7.28 -13.47
C ASN A 29 2.46 7.13 -11.95
N ILE A 30 3.21 8.05 -11.35
CA ILE A 30 3.58 8.01 -9.94
C ILE A 30 2.38 8.04 -8.99
N ILE A 31 1.27 8.67 -9.38
CA ILE A 31 0.03 8.69 -8.60
C ILE A 31 -0.58 7.28 -8.55
N PHE A 32 -0.55 6.56 -9.67
CA PHE A 32 -1.00 5.17 -9.70
C PHE A 32 -0.07 4.23 -8.94
N MET A 33 1.23 4.54 -8.88
CA MET A 33 2.15 3.80 -8.01
C MET A 33 1.82 4.01 -6.53
N LEU A 34 1.62 5.26 -6.07
CA LEU A 34 1.18 5.52 -4.69
C LEU A 34 -0.14 4.81 -4.36
N MET A 35 -1.15 4.89 -5.23
CA MET A 35 -2.40 4.14 -5.04
C MET A 35 -2.18 2.63 -4.94
N SER A 36 -1.18 2.10 -5.64
CA SER A 36 -0.84 0.68 -5.59
C SER A 36 -0.16 0.31 -4.26
N VAL A 37 0.68 1.18 -3.71
CA VAL A 37 1.25 1.04 -2.36
C VAL A 37 0.16 1.08 -1.29
N GLU A 38 -0.82 1.97 -1.42
CA GLU A 38 -1.98 2.02 -0.52
C GLU A 38 -2.77 0.70 -0.49
N ILE A 39 -2.94 0.06 -1.66
CA ILE A 39 -3.57 -1.27 -1.75
C ILE A 39 -2.73 -2.31 -1.00
N MET A 40 -1.41 -2.27 -1.13
CA MET A 40 -0.50 -3.17 -0.41
C MET A 40 -0.60 -2.99 1.11
N PHE A 41 -0.65 -1.74 1.60
CA PHE A 41 -0.80 -1.46 3.03
C PHE A 41 -2.15 -1.91 3.58
N ASN A 42 -3.25 -1.66 2.85
CA ASN A 42 -4.56 -2.16 3.26
C ASN A 42 -4.62 -3.69 3.27
N ALA A 43 -3.96 -4.36 2.31
CA ALA A 43 -3.86 -5.81 2.28
C ALA A 43 -3.08 -6.37 3.49
N ALA A 44 -1.95 -5.74 3.85
CA ALA A 44 -1.20 -6.10 5.05
C ALA A 44 -2.03 -5.87 6.33
N GLY A 45 -2.74 -4.75 6.42
CA GLY A 45 -3.66 -4.45 7.53
C GLY A 45 -4.77 -5.50 7.68
N LEU A 46 -5.36 -5.94 6.57
CA LEU A 46 -6.33 -7.03 6.56
C LEU A 46 -5.74 -8.33 7.12
N ALA A 47 -4.53 -8.71 6.71
CA ALA A 47 -3.86 -9.90 7.22
C ALA A 47 -3.62 -9.83 8.74
N PHE A 48 -3.22 -8.67 9.26
CA PHE A 48 -3.05 -8.46 10.70
C PHE A 48 -4.37 -8.58 11.48
N VAL A 49 -5.45 -7.98 10.99
CA VAL A 49 -6.76 -8.08 11.63
C VAL A 49 -7.27 -9.52 11.62
N LEU A 50 -7.11 -10.25 10.51
CA LEU A 50 -7.48 -11.65 10.42
C LEU A 50 -6.67 -12.54 11.38
N ALA A 51 -5.35 -12.30 11.49
CA ALA A 51 -4.50 -12.99 12.45
C ALA A 51 -4.90 -12.69 13.89
N GLY A 52 -5.15 -11.42 14.23
CA GLY A 52 -5.60 -11.02 15.56
C GLY A 52 -6.95 -11.62 15.92
N ALA A 53 -7.91 -11.61 14.99
CA ALA A 53 -9.22 -12.22 15.17
C ALA A 53 -9.13 -13.74 15.40
N HIS A 54 -8.24 -14.44 14.68
CA HIS A 54 -8.01 -15.87 14.87
C HIS A 54 -7.44 -16.21 16.26
N HIS A 55 -6.53 -15.39 16.78
CA HIS A 55 -5.92 -15.59 18.09
C HIS A 55 -6.71 -14.94 19.24
N GLY A 56 -7.81 -14.24 18.95
CA GLY A 56 -8.58 -13.49 19.95
C GLY A 56 -7.79 -12.31 20.55
N GLN A 57 -6.82 -11.77 19.83
CA GLN A 57 -5.91 -10.71 20.28
C GLN A 57 -6.23 -9.38 19.61
N ALA A 58 -6.19 -8.30 20.40
CA ALA A 58 -6.36 -6.94 19.90
C ALA A 58 -5.15 -6.44 19.08
N ASP A 59 -4.00 -7.11 19.16
CA ASP A 59 -2.75 -6.72 18.50
C ASP A 59 -2.91 -6.56 16.98
N GLY A 60 -3.74 -7.38 16.34
CA GLY A 60 -4.05 -7.25 14.92
C GLY A 60 -4.77 -5.95 14.56
N GLN A 61 -5.67 -5.49 15.43
CA GLN A 61 -6.40 -4.23 15.26
C GLN A 61 -5.50 -3.03 15.56
N VAL A 62 -4.64 -3.15 16.59
CA VAL A 62 -3.62 -2.14 16.91
C VAL A 62 -2.68 -1.94 15.73
N MET A 63 -2.19 -3.03 15.12
CA MET A 63 -1.33 -2.95 13.94
C MET A 63 -2.03 -2.29 12.75
N LEU A 64 -3.31 -2.57 12.51
CA LEU A 64 -4.08 -1.89 11.46
C LEU A 64 -4.09 -0.37 11.66
N ILE A 65 -4.29 0.12 12.90
CA ILE A 65 -4.28 1.55 13.20
C ILE A 65 -2.89 2.16 12.89
N PHE A 66 -1.81 1.47 13.23
CA PHE A 66 -0.45 1.92 12.87
C PHE A 66 -0.24 1.99 11.36
N ILE A 67 -0.72 0.98 10.61
CA ILE A 67 -0.65 0.97 9.15
C ILE A 67 -1.43 2.15 8.56
N LEU A 68 -2.65 2.42 9.04
CA LEU A 68 -3.44 3.56 8.57
C LEU A 68 -2.78 4.91 8.89
N ALA A 69 -2.17 5.04 10.07
CA ALA A 69 -1.43 6.25 10.45
C ALA A 69 -0.19 6.46 9.57
N MET A 70 0.54 5.37 9.27
CA MET A 70 1.71 5.40 8.39
C MET A 70 1.32 5.70 6.94
N ALA A 71 0.24 5.11 6.42
CA ALA A 71 -0.30 5.42 5.10
C ALA A 71 -0.72 6.90 4.98
N ALA A 72 -1.38 7.46 6.01
CA ALA A 72 -1.70 8.89 6.02
C ALA A 72 -0.45 9.79 5.96
N ALA A 73 0.61 9.41 6.67
CA ALA A 73 1.89 10.12 6.61
C ALA A 73 2.58 9.96 5.24
N GLU A 74 2.56 8.75 4.67
CA GLU A 74 3.10 8.47 3.34
C GLU A 74 2.40 9.31 2.28
N VAL A 75 1.06 9.32 2.22
CA VAL A 75 0.31 10.10 1.22
C VAL A 75 0.61 11.58 1.33
N ALA A 76 0.73 12.12 2.55
CA ALA A 76 1.09 13.53 2.75
C ALA A 76 2.46 13.86 2.15
N VAL A 77 3.47 13.03 2.42
CA VAL A 77 4.84 13.22 1.91
C VAL A 77 4.91 12.93 0.41
N GLY A 78 4.31 11.83 -0.05
CA GLY A 78 4.29 11.38 -1.44
C GLY A 78 3.63 12.41 -2.35
N LEU A 79 2.47 12.94 -1.97
CA LEU A 79 1.82 14.00 -2.75
C LEU A 79 2.64 15.31 -2.77
N ALA A 80 3.26 15.68 -1.65
CA ALA A 80 4.14 16.84 -1.61
C ALA A 80 5.31 16.70 -2.59
N LEU A 81 5.94 15.52 -2.64
CA LEU A 81 7.01 15.20 -3.58
C LEU A 81 6.51 15.22 -5.03
N ILE A 82 5.34 14.62 -5.31
CA ILE A 82 4.76 14.60 -6.66
C ILE A 82 4.45 16.01 -7.16
N LEU A 83 3.89 16.88 -6.31
CA LEU A 83 3.62 18.26 -6.68
C LEU A 83 4.91 19.02 -6.98
N GLN A 84 5.96 18.83 -6.18
CA GLN A 84 7.26 19.45 -6.40
C GLN A 84 7.90 18.95 -7.71
N MET A 85 7.84 17.66 -7.96
CA MET A 85 8.30 17.01 -9.17
C MET A 85 7.56 17.53 -10.41
N TYR A 86 6.24 17.64 -10.34
CA TYR A 86 5.42 18.18 -11.43
C TYR A 86 5.77 19.65 -11.72
N LYS A 87 6.09 20.45 -10.70
CA LYS A 87 6.56 21.84 -10.91
C LYS A 87 7.85 21.90 -11.71
N LEU A 88 8.79 20.99 -11.44
CA LEU A 88 10.12 20.95 -12.06
C LEU A 88 10.10 20.30 -13.45
N ASN A 89 9.42 19.17 -13.60
CA ASN A 89 9.49 18.32 -14.79
C ASN A 89 8.26 18.42 -15.70
N LYS A 90 7.17 19.07 -15.25
CA LYS A 90 5.87 19.18 -15.96
C LYS A 90 5.24 17.84 -16.34
N THR A 91 5.67 16.75 -15.70
CA THR A 91 5.17 15.39 -15.92
C THR A 91 5.08 14.64 -14.59
N ILE A 92 4.22 13.63 -14.56
CA ILE A 92 4.05 12.67 -13.45
C ILE A 92 4.50 11.25 -13.86
N ASP A 93 5.13 11.14 -15.03
CA ASP A 93 5.78 9.93 -15.53
C ASP A 93 7.15 9.77 -14.85
N THR A 94 7.37 8.65 -14.17
CA THR A 94 8.63 8.36 -13.49
C THR A 94 9.79 8.08 -14.43
N ASP A 95 9.54 7.55 -15.62
CA ASP A 95 10.61 7.20 -16.57
C ASP A 95 11.27 8.49 -17.14
N ALA A 96 10.56 9.61 -17.08
CA ALA A 96 11.07 10.92 -17.46
C ALA A 96 12.12 11.48 -16.48
N ILE A 97 12.34 10.84 -15.33
CA ILE A 97 13.22 11.30 -14.25
C ILE A 97 14.42 10.35 -14.13
N SER A 98 15.21 10.27 -15.20
CA SER A 98 16.36 9.36 -15.31
C SER A 98 17.70 10.11 -15.43
N GLN A 99 17.83 11.26 -14.77
CA GLN A 99 18.99 12.15 -14.92
C GLN A 99 20.28 11.60 -14.30
N LEU A 100 20.17 10.73 -13.28
CA LEU A 100 21.32 10.03 -12.70
C LEU A 100 21.52 8.70 -13.45
N ARG A 101 22.57 8.63 -14.26
CA ARG A 101 23.04 7.41 -14.96
C ARG A 101 24.56 7.33 -14.84
N ASP A 102 25.08 6.10 -14.83
CA ASP A 102 26.52 5.80 -14.87
C ASP A 102 27.17 6.23 -16.19
#